data_AF-A0A7C6JX44-F1
#
_entry.id   AF-A0A7C6JX44-F1
#
_cell.length_a   1.000
_cell.length_b   1.000
_cell.length_c   1.000
_cell.angle_alpha   90.00
_cell.angle_beta   90.00
_cell.angle_gamma   90.00
#
_symmetry.space_group_name_H-M   'P 1'
#
loop_
_entity.id
_entity.type
_entity.pdbx_description
1 polymer ?
#
loop_
_entity_poly.entity_id
_entity_poly.type
_entity_poly.pdbx_seq_one_letter_code
_entity_poly.pdbx_strand_id
1 'polypeptide(L)' 'MEQSAGLNRLVNLVDYYFTLGGMQIQFNVVSKETLLRAQEDPSKYQNLIVRVAGYSAYFVNLEKKVQQDIIERTEEKI' A
#
# COMPACT_ATOMS: atom_id res chain seq x y z
N MET A 1 -7.74 -21.70 -14.50
CA MET A 1 -7.96 -21.18 -13.13
C MET A 1 -8.69 -19.86 -13.29
N GLU A 2 -9.90 -19.76 -12.76
CA GLU A 2 -10.69 -18.53 -12.84
C GLU A 2 -10.04 -17.46 -11.94
N GLN A 3 -9.76 -16.29 -12.51
CA GLN A 3 -9.15 -15.19 -11.76
C GLN A 3 -10.18 -14.59 -10.80
N SER A 4 -9.77 -14.27 -9.57
CA SER A 4 -10.68 -13.72 -8.57
C SER A 4 -11.25 -12.38 -9.05
N ALA A 5 -12.51 -12.09 -8.70
CA ALA A 5 -13.19 -10.87 -9.14
C ALA A 5 -12.43 -9.58 -8.76
N GLY A 6 -11.71 -9.58 -7.62
CA GLY A 6 -10.88 -8.46 -7.20
C GLY A 6 -9.65 -8.25 -8.09
N LEU A 7 -8.99 -9.34 -8.51
CA LEU A 7 -7.87 -9.26 -9.45
C LEU A 7 -8.32 -8.66 -10.79
N ASN A 8 -9.45 -9.11 -11.33
CA ASN A 8 -9.99 -8.57 -12.58
C ASN A 8 -10.27 -7.06 -12.48
N ARG A 9 -10.79 -6.58 -11.34
CA ARG A 9 -11.02 -5.14 -11.12
C ARG A 9 -9.71 -4.35 -11.07
N LEU A 10 -8.70 -4.87 -10.39
CA LEU A 10 -7.39 -4.21 -10.34
C LEU A 10 -6.72 -4.13 -11.71
N VAL A 11 -6.78 -5.22 -12.50
CA VAL A 11 -6.26 -5.24 -13.88
C VAL A 11 -6.97 -4.18 -14.73
N ASN A 12 -8.31 -4.16 -14.72
CA ASN A 12 -9.08 -3.18 -15.49
C ASN A 12 -8.78 -1.72 -15.07
N LEU A 13 -8.58 -1.47 -13.77
CA LEU A 13 -8.21 -0.14 -13.26
C LEU A 13 -6.85 0.30 -13.82
N VAL A 14 -5.87 -0.61 -13.80
CA VAL A 14 -4.52 -0.34 -14.31
C VAL A 14 -4.58 -0.05 -15.81
N ASP A 15 -5.23 -0.91 -16.58
CA ASP A 15 -5.35 -0.77 -18.04
C ASP A 15 -6.03 0.55 -18.43
N TYR A 16 -7.12 0.88 -17.75
CA TYR A 16 -7.85 2.12 -18.01
C TYR A 16 -7.03 3.36 -17.63
N TYR A 17 -6.36 3.35 -16.47
CA TYR A 17 -5.51 4.47 -16.04
C TYR A 17 -4.43 4.80 -17.08
N PHE A 18 -3.76 3.79 -17.63
CA PHE A 18 -2.73 4.00 -18.65
C PHE A 18 -3.30 4.35 -20.03
N THR A 19 -4.47 3.82 -20.39
CA THR A 19 -5.17 4.22 -21.64
C THR A 19 -5.53 5.70 -21.64
N LEU A 20 -5.80 6.28 -20.46
CA LEU A 20 -6.04 7.72 -20.29
C LEU A 20 -4.76 8.57 -20.24
N GLY A 21 -3.57 7.99 -20.45
CA GLY A 21 -2.30 8.70 -20.45
C GLY A 21 -1.66 8.86 -19.06
N GLY A 22 -2.08 8.08 -18.06
CA GLY A 22 -1.41 8.03 -16.77
C GLY A 22 0.06 7.61 -16.89
N MET A 23 0.95 8.23 -16.10
CA MET A 23 2.40 7.98 -16.20
C MET A 23 2.92 6.97 -15.18
N GLN A 24 2.39 6.98 -13.95
CA GLN A 24 2.78 6.01 -12.93
C GLN A 24 1.65 5.77 -11.92
N ILE A 25 1.51 4.51 -11.50
CA ILE A 25 0.62 4.12 -10.40
C ILE A 25 1.35 3.12 -9.50
N GLN A 26 1.08 3.18 -8.20
CA GLN A 26 1.72 2.35 -7.18
C GLN A 26 0.69 2.03 -6.10
N PHE A 27 0.78 0.82 -5.53
CA PHE A 27 -0.18 0.33 -4.56
C PHE A 27 0.52 -0.10 -3.27
N ASN A 28 -0.11 0.18 -2.14
CA ASN A 28 0.09 -0.59 -0.93
C ASN A 28 -1.07 -1.58 -0.81
N VAL A 29 -0.78 -2.82 -0.44
CA VAL A 29 -1.80 -3.85 -0.13
C VAL A 29 -1.56 -4.32 1.30
N VAL A 30 -1.96 -3.48 2.24
CA VAL A 30 -1.81 -3.68 3.68
C VAL A 30 -2.95 -2.93 4.37
N SER A 31 -3.49 -3.49 5.46
CA SER A 31 -4.58 -2.83 6.18
C SER A 31 -4.05 -1.71 7.08
N LYS A 32 -4.86 -0.68 7.30
CA LYS A 32 -4.58 0.36 8.31
C LYS A 32 -4.31 -0.22 9.70
N GLU A 33 -5.05 -1.27 10.06
CA GLU A 33 -4.88 -1.98 11.34
C GLU A 33 -3.48 -2.59 11.48
N THR A 34 -2.93 -3.21 10.43
CA THR A 34 -1.57 -3.74 10.44
C THR A 34 -0.54 -2.64 10.65
N LEU A 35 -0.70 -1.48 10.00
CA LEU A 35 0.22 -0.35 10.15
C LEU A 35 0.18 0.24 11.58
N LEU A 36 -1.02 0.38 12.17
CA LEU A 36 -1.18 0.82 13.55
C LEU A 36 -0.50 -0.13 14.53
N ARG A 37 -0.72 -1.45 14.40
CA ARG A 37 -0.06 -2.46 15.22
C ARG A 37 1.46 -2.46 15.04
N ALA A 38 1.95 -2.23 13.83
CA ALA A 38 3.38 -2.13 13.56
C ALA A 38 4.01 -0.87 14.17
N GLN A 39 3.24 0.22 14.30
CA GLN A 39 3.67 1.43 14.98
C GLN A 39 3.71 1.24 16.51
N GLU A 40 2.75 0.50 17.07
CA GLU A 40 2.64 0.18 18.50
C GLU A 40 3.69 -0.84 18.98
N ASP A 41 3.91 -1.92 18.23
CA ASP A 41 4.86 -2.98 18.57
C ASP A 41 5.81 -3.30 17.38
N PRO A 42 6.81 -2.43 17.12
CA PRO A 42 7.72 -2.58 15.98
C PRO A 42 8.49 -3.91 15.96
N SER A 43 8.71 -4.53 17.11
CA SER A 43 9.50 -5.75 17.25
C SER A 43 8.92 -6.94 16.48
N LYS A 44 7.58 -6.97 16.34
CA LYS A 44 6.82 -8.01 15.61
C LYS A 44 6.74 -7.77 14.11
N TYR A 45 7.07 -6.56 13.65
CA TYR A 45 6.87 -6.12 12.26
C TYR A 45 8.15 -5.63 11.60
N GLN A 46 9.32 -6.13 12.04
CA GLN A 46 10.64 -5.71 11.52
C GLN A 46 10.78 -5.88 10.00
N ASN A 47 10.07 -6.86 9.42
CA ASN A 47 10.10 -7.16 7.99
C ASN A 47 8.92 -6.55 7.22
N LEU A 48 8.08 -5.71 7.84
CA LEU A 48 6.97 -5.06 7.15
C LEU A 48 7.50 -3.99 6.20
N ILE A 49 7.37 -4.25 4.90
CA ILE A 49 7.77 -3.32 3.83
C ILE A 49 6.54 -2.57 3.33
N VAL A 50 6.66 -1.25 3.19
CA VAL A 50 5.61 -0.38 2.65
C VAL A 50 6.12 0.44 1.47
N ARG A 51 5.21 0.85 0.59
CA ARG A 51 5.48 1.82 -0.47
C ARG A 51 5.32 3.25 0.04
N VAL A 52 6.36 4.07 -0.11
CA VAL A 52 6.35 5.47 0.36
C VAL A 52 5.95 6.41 -0.78
N ALA A 53 6.90 6.80 -1.62
CA ALA A 53 6.68 7.60 -2.83
C ALA A 53 7.81 7.28 -3.83
N GLY A 54 7.59 6.30 -4.71
CA GLY A 54 8.63 5.88 -5.68
C GLY A 54 9.63 4.84 -5.15
N TYR A 55 9.68 4.60 -3.84
CA TYR A 55 10.52 3.57 -3.22
C TYR A 55 9.77 2.79 -2.14
N SER A 56 10.36 1.68 -1.72
CA SER A 56 9.86 0.84 -0.62
C SER A 56 10.83 0.88 0.55
N ALA A 57 10.32 0.78 1.78
CA ALA A 57 11.13 0.80 2.99
C ALA A 57 10.51 -0.07 4.08
N TYR A 58 11.33 -0.51 5.04
CA TYR A 58 10.84 -1.13 6.27
C TYR A 58 10.08 -0.10 7.08
N PHE A 59 8.80 -0.36 7.34
CA PHE A 59 7.89 0.57 8.01
C PHE A 59 8.43 1.03 9.36
N VAL A 60 8.99 0.10 10.14
CA VAL A 60 9.52 0.36 11.48
C VAL A 60 10.77 1.25 11.47
N ASN A 61 11.46 1.37 10.34
CA ASN A 61 12.65 2.22 10.18
C ASN A 61 12.30 3.65 9.74
N LEU A 62 11.03 3.93 9.44
CA LEU A 62 10.57 5.27 9.07
C LEU A 62 10.35 6.12 10.33
N GLU A 63 10.51 7.44 10.20
CA GLU A 63 10.12 8.37 11.26
C GLU A 63 8.63 8.25 11.57
N LYS A 64 8.24 8.44 12.84
CA LYS A 64 6.84 8.33 13.28
C LYS A 64 5.88 9.21 12.47
N LYS A 65 6.31 10.41 12.07
CA LYS A 65 5.54 11.29 11.19
C LYS A 65 5.28 10.65 9.83
N VAL A 66 6.30 10.07 9.19
CA VAL A 66 6.15 9.40 7.90
C VAL A 66 5.29 8.14 8.02
N GLN A 67 5.42 7.40 9.12
CA GLN A 67 4.52 6.27 9.41
C GLN A 67 3.06 6.75 9.48
N GLN A 68 2.80 7.85 10.18
CA GLN A 68 1.47 8.46 10.30
C GLN A 68 0.94 8.93 8.93
N ASP A 69 1.76 9.60 8.14
CA ASP A 69 1.41 10.04 6.78
C ASP A 69 1.00 8.86 5.87
N ILE A 70 1.54 7.66 6.10
CA ILE A 70 1.15 6.44 5.37
C ILE A 70 -0.16 5.87 5.93
N ILE A 71 -0.31 5.80 7.26
CA ILE A 71 -1.52 5.32 7.95
C ILE A 71 -2.77 6.14 7.59
N GLU A 72 -2.59 7.44 7.34
CA GLU A 72 -3.67 8.38 7.03
C GLU A 72 -4.11 8.35 5.56
N ARG A 73 -3.36 7.68 4.68
CA ARG A 73 -3.76 7.51 3.28
C ARG A 73 -5.09 6.76 3.21
N THR A 74 -5.93 7.15 2.25
CA THR A 74 -7.21 6.48 2.01
C THR A 74 -7.00 5.01 1.66
N GLU A 75 -7.72 4.13 2.37
CA GLU A 75 -7.78 2.71 2.08
C GLU A 75 -8.99 2.44 1.17
N GLU A 76 -8.74 2.17 -0.11
CA GLU A 76 -9.79 1.91 -1.11
C GLU A 76 -10.27 0.45 -1.04
N LYS A 77 -11.59 0.26 -1.04
CA LYS A 77 -12.23 -1.06 -1.09
C LYS A 77 -12.58 -1.38 -2.54
N ILE A 78 -11.69 -2.10 -3.22
CA ILE A 78 -11.85 -2.49 -4.63
C ILE A 78 -12.40 -3.90 -4.73
#